data_AF-A0A6B2LLR8-F1
#
_entry.id   AF-A0A6B2LLR8-F1
#
_cell.length_a   1.000
_cell.length_b   1.000
_cell.length_c   1.000
_cell.angle_alpha   90.00
_cell.angle_beta   90.00
_cell.angle_gamma   90.00
#
_symmetry.space_group_name_H-M   'P 1'
#
loop_
_entity.id
_entity.type
_entity.pdbx_description
1 polymer ?
#
loop_
_entity_poly.entity_id
_entity_poly.type
_entity_poly.pdbx_seq_one_letter_code
_entity_poly.pdbx_strand_id
1 'polypeptide(L)'
;MFLEKLNFLFVENEYFQNNEGCISSVSFRYNYLNNVPAGVLLLTSLKELVLSGNNITYVSDLYRGLTQLEILDLSSNQITSVPGEIWPYMYTLKDLYLSGNKIDHASLSRISYCTSLEVLVVKDNDIQYIPTTWKDLTRIRVLDLTSNKISVVPYCIIRSLTNLKTINLSTNNLTQLP
;
A
#
# COMPACT_ATOMS: atom_id res chain seq x y z
N MET A 1 -4.57 -18.32 -8.95
CA MET A 1 -5.58 -18.43 -10.02
C MET A 1 -5.47 -17.17 -10.87
N PHE A 2 -5.04 -17.28 -12.13
CA PHE A 2 -4.89 -16.12 -13.01
C PHE A 2 -6.23 -15.82 -13.69
N LEU A 3 -6.96 -14.83 -13.19
CA LEU A 3 -8.23 -14.35 -13.76
C LEU A 3 -8.00 -13.21 -14.77
N GLU A 4 -7.07 -13.36 -15.71
CA GLU A 4 -6.54 -12.22 -16.48
C GLU A 4 -7.47 -11.62 -17.55
N LYS A 5 -8.64 -12.19 -17.85
CA LYS A 5 -9.53 -11.65 -18.91
C LYS A 5 -11.01 -11.96 -18.71
N LEU A 6 -11.58 -11.55 -17.59
CA LEU A 6 -13.04 -11.60 -17.44
C LEU A 6 -13.55 -10.19 -17.11
N ASN A 7 -14.50 -9.72 -17.93
CA ASN A 7 -15.24 -8.45 -17.81
C ASN A 7 -16.15 -8.45 -16.56
N PHE A 8 -15.62 -8.84 -15.41
CA PHE A 8 -16.36 -8.87 -14.17
C PHE A 8 -16.39 -7.47 -13.59
N LEU A 9 -17.48 -6.75 -13.89
CA LEU A 9 -17.96 -5.67 -13.03
C LEU A 9 -18.21 -6.16 -11.58
N PHE A 10 -18.24 -7.49 -11.36
CA PHE A 10 -18.52 -8.12 -10.08
C PHE A 10 -17.78 -9.46 -9.93
N VAL A 11 -16.91 -9.58 -8.93
CA VAL A 11 -16.35 -10.87 -8.49
C VAL A 11 -17.16 -11.29 -7.27
N GLU A 12 -17.96 -12.34 -7.40
CA GLU A 12 -18.78 -12.84 -6.30
C GLU A 12 -17.92 -13.40 -5.17
N ASN A 13 -18.36 -13.19 -3.93
CA ASN A 13 -17.65 -13.67 -2.75
C ASN A 13 -17.51 -15.20 -2.72
N GLU A 14 -18.44 -15.90 -3.38
CA GLU A 14 -18.51 -17.36 -3.44
C GLU A 14 -17.31 -17.98 -4.15
N TYR A 15 -16.67 -17.27 -5.08
CA TYR A 15 -15.47 -17.75 -5.80
C TYR A 15 -14.28 -18.05 -4.88
N PHE A 16 -14.26 -17.51 -3.67
CA PHE A 16 -13.18 -17.70 -2.69
C PHE A 16 -13.57 -18.59 -1.52
N GLN A 17 -14.82 -19.09 -1.48
CA GLN A 17 -15.26 -20.00 -0.43
C GLN A 17 -14.39 -21.28 -0.45
N ASN A 18 -14.12 -21.81 0.75
CA ASN A 18 -13.31 -23.01 0.98
C ASN A 18 -11.83 -22.92 0.55
N ASN A 19 -11.33 -21.74 0.18
CA ASN A 19 -9.94 -21.54 -0.25
C ASN A 19 -9.08 -20.77 0.76
N GLU A 20 -9.60 -20.57 1.97
CA GLU A 20 -9.05 -19.69 3.03
C GLU A 20 -7.59 -20.00 3.39
N GLY A 21 -7.16 -21.26 3.23
CA GLY A 21 -5.80 -21.74 3.53
C GLY A 21 -4.94 -22.07 2.32
N CYS A 22 -5.45 -21.97 1.08
CA CYS A 22 -4.76 -22.49 -0.10
C CYS A 22 -4.24 -21.38 -1.02
N ILE A 23 -4.99 -20.29 -1.14
CA ILE A 23 -4.62 -19.22 -2.07
C ILE A 23 -3.64 -18.26 -1.38
N SER A 24 -2.44 -18.18 -1.94
CA SER A 24 -1.37 -17.32 -1.46
C SER A 24 -1.14 -16.05 -2.31
N SER A 25 -1.67 -16.00 -3.54
CA SER A 25 -1.55 -14.82 -4.41
C SER A 25 -2.81 -14.63 -5.26
N VAL A 26 -3.30 -13.38 -5.30
CA VAL A 26 -4.47 -12.96 -6.07
C VAL A 26 -4.14 -11.65 -6.80
N SER A 27 -4.48 -11.59 -8.09
CA SER A 27 -4.36 -10.39 -8.91
C SER A 27 -5.68 -10.09 -9.61
N PHE A 28 -6.12 -8.83 -9.50
CA PHE A 28 -7.19 -8.21 -10.28
C PHE A 28 -6.67 -6.98 -11.02
N ARG A 29 -5.39 -6.98 -11.41
CA ARG A 29 -4.77 -5.85 -12.10
C ARG A 29 -5.53 -5.46 -13.37
N TYR A 30 -5.65 -4.16 -13.63
CA TYR A 30 -6.28 -3.59 -14.83
C TYR A 30 -7.73 -4.05 -15.05
N ASN A 31 -8.55 -3.95 -14.00
CA ASN A 31 -9.99 -4.20 -14.03
C ASN A 31 -10.76 -2.91 -13.68
N TYR A 32 -12.07 -3.02 -13.45
CA TYR A 32 -12.96 -1.90 -13.12
C TYR A 32 -13.48 -1.96 -11.68
N LEU A 33 -12.74 -2.59 -10.77
CA LEU A 33 -13.18 -2.77 -9.39
C LEU A 33 -13.28 -1.43 -8.67
N ASN A 34 -14.43 -1.15 -8.06
CA ASN A 34 -14.59 0.00 -7.17
C ASN A 34 -14.19 -0.33 -5.73
N ASN A 35 -14.14 -1.63 -5.39
CA ASN A 35 -13.84 -2.16 -4.07
C ASN A 35 -13.16 -3.53 -4.21
N VAL A 36 -12.46 -3.96 -3.16
CA VAL A 36 -11.98 -5.35 -3.08
C VAL A 36 -13.15 -6.30 -2.81
N PRO A 37 -13.29 -7.39 -3.58
CA PRO A 37 -14.31 -8.41 -3.34
C PRO A 37 -14.17 -8.99 -1.92
N ALA A 38 -15.26 -9.04 -1.15
CA ALA A 38 -15.19 -9.43 0.26
C ALA A 38 -14.68 -10.87 0.46
N GLY A 39 -14.91 -11.76 -0.51
CA GLY A 39 -14.36 -13.12 -0.49
C GLY A 39 -12.83 -13.18 -0.46
N VAL A 40 -12.13 -12.19 -1.05
CA VAL A 40 -10.66 -12.09 -0.99
C VAL A 40 -10.18 -11.86 0.44
N LEU A 41 -10.98 -11.16 1.25
CA LEU A 41 -10.66 -10.80 2.63
C LEU A 41 -10.75 -12.01 3.58
N LEU A 42 -11.31 -13.14 3.11
CA LEU A 42 -11.35 -14.42 3.81
C LEU A 42 -10.09 -15.27 3.58
N LEU A 43 -9.23 -14.89 2.63
CA LEU A 43 -8.03 -15.65 2.27
C LEU A 43 -6.91 -15.43 3.29
N THR A 44 -7.00 -16.10 4.44
CA THR A 44 -6.07 -15.92 5.58
C THR A 44 -4.61 -16.30 5.28
N SER A 45 -4.37 -17.12 4.25
CA SER A 45 -3.02 -17.49 3.78
C SER A 45 -2.51 -16.61 2.62
N LEU A 46 -3.23 -15.53 2.27
CA LEU A 46 -2.87 -14.64 1.19
C LEU A 46 -1.60 -13.85 1.54
N LYS A 47 -0.60 -13.94 0.67
CA LYS A 47 0.69 -13.27 0.76
C LYS A 47 0.83 -12.12 -0.22
N GLU A 48 0.14 -12.19 -1.35
CA GLU A 48 0.21 -11.18 -2.39
C GLU A 48 -1.19 -10.80 -2.88
N LEU A 49 -1.48 -9.50 -2.88
CA LEU A 49 -2.71 -8.93 -3.40
C LEU A 49 -2.40 -7.78 -4.36
N VAL A 50 -2.68 -8.00 -5.64
CA VAL A 50 -2.48 -7.01 -6.70
C VAL A 50 -3.82 -6.49 -7.19
N LEU A 51 -4.04 -5.20 -7.01
CA LEU A 51 -5.29 -4.49 -7.33
C LEU A 51 -5.02 -3.25 -8.19
N SER A 52 -3.83 -3.17 -8.79
CA SER A 52 -3.42 -1.98 -9.52
C SER A 52 -4.22 -1.75 -10.80
N GLY A 53 -4.45 -0.48 -11.16
CA GLY A 53 -5.23 -0.13 -12.35
C GLY A 53 -6.71 -0.46 -12.21
N ASN A 54 -7.32 -0.12 -11.08
CA ASN A 54 -8.76 -0.25 -10.84
C ASN A 54 -9.38 1.12 -10.51
N ASN A 55 -10.64 1.14 -10.06
CA ASN A 55 -11.37 2.34 -9.65
C ASN A 55 -11.59 2.40 -8.13
N ILE A 56 -10.70 1.80 -7.34
CA ILE A 56 -10.87 1.72 -5.89
C ILE A 56 -10.71 3.12 -5.29
N THR A 57 -11.68 3.55 -4.48
CA THR A 57 -11.70 4.88 -3.86
C THR A 57 -11.39 4.86 -2.37
N TYR A 58 -11.59 3.72 -1.70
CA TYR A 58 -11.28 3.52 -0.29
C TYR A 58 -10.77 2.11 -0.02
N VAL A 59 -9.91 1.97 0.99
CA VAL A 59 -9.50 0.67 1.53
C VAL A 59 -10.43 0.36 2.71
N SER A 60 -11.06 -0.82 2.72
CA SER A 60 -11.97 -1.22 3.80
C SER A 60 -11.19 -1.59 5.08
N ASP A 61 -11.84 -1.55 6.24
CA ASP A 61 -11.28 -2.06 7.50
C ASP A 61 -11.27 -3.60 7.57
N LEU A 62 -11.97 -4.28 6.66
CA LEU A 62 -12.00 -5.74 6.57
C LEU A 62 -10.65 -6.37 6.18
N TYR A 63 -9.65 -5.58 5.78
CA TYR A 63 -8.29 -6.04 5.48
C TYR A 63 -7.55 -6.59 6.72
N ARG A 64 -8.10 -6.42 7.92
CA ARG A 64 -7.55 -6.96 9.19
C ARG A 64 -7.37 -8.48 9.18
N GLY A 65 -8.08 -9.21 8.31
CA GLY A 65 -7.95 -10.66 8.15
C GLY A 65 -6.70 -11.10 7.37
N LEU A 66 -6.09 -10.20 6.59
CA LEU A 66 -4.96 -10.51 5.70
C LEU A 66 -3.61 -10.40 6.44
N THR A 67 -3.47 -11.08 7.57
CA THR A 67 -2.31 -10.95 8.47
C THR A 67 -1.01 -11.56 7.91
N GLN A 68 -1.10 -12.36 6.85
CA GLN A 68 0.05 -12.95 6.15
C GLN A 68 0.48 -12.17 4.90
N LEU A 69 -0.15 -11.04 4.62
CA LEU A 69 0.10 -10.28 3.40
C LEU A 69 1.50 -9.67 3.40
N GLU A 70 2.33 -10.11 2.46
CA GLU A 70 3.71 -9.64 2.26
C GLU A 70 3.78 -8.54 1.18
N ILE A 71 2.90 -8.59 0.17
CA ILE A 71 2.88 -7.65 -0.96
C ILE A 71 1.45 -7.12 -1.18
N LEU A 72 1.32 -5.79 -1.22
CA LEU A 72 0.07 -5.11 -1.56
C LEU A 72 0.33 -4.05 -2.63
N ASP A 73 -0.27 -4.25 -3.81
CA ASP A 73 -0.23 -3.27 -4.91
C ASP A 73 -1.62 -2.67 -5.15
N LEU A 74 -1.78 -1.41 -4.75
CA LEU A 74 -2.98 -0.58 -4.93
C LEU A 74 -2.72 0.57 -5.90
N SER A 75 -1.64 0.52 -6.68
CA SER A 75 -1.26 1.62 -7.58
C SER A 75 -2.29 1.86 -8.69
N SER A 76 -2.33 3.08 -9.23
CA SER A 76 -3.25 3.48 -10.31
C SER A 76 -4.72 3.21 -9.94
N ASN A 77 -5.15 3.75 -8.80
CA ASN A 77 -6.54 3.72 -8.33
C ASN A 77 -6.98 5.17 -8.04
N GLN A 78 -8.08 5.35 -7.30
CA GLN A 78 -8.62 6.66 -6.92
C GLN A 78 -8.66 6.82 -5.39
N ILE A 79 -7.76 6.15 -4.68
CA ILE A 79 -7.76 6.10 -3.21
C ILE A 79 -7.39 7.46 -2.65
N THR A 80 -8.24 8.02 -1.80
CA THR A 80 -7.96 9.28 -1.09
C THR A 80 -7.41 9.04 0.30
N SER A 81 -7.78 7.92 0.93
CA SER A 81 -7.32 7.55 2.26
C SER A 81 -7.27 6.05 2.48
N VAL A 82 -6.41 5.64 3.40
CA VAL A 82 -6.32 4.27 3.89
C VAL A 82 -6.62 4.30 5.39
N PRO A 83 -7.60 3.53 5.90
CA PRO A 83 -7.95 3.57 7.31
C PRO A 83 -6.76 3.20 8.18
N GLY A 84 -6.49 4.04 9.18
CA GLY A 84 -5.35 3.85 10.06
C GLY A 84 -5.40 2.53 10.84
N GLU A 85 -6.60 1.98 11.02
CA GLU A 85 -6.91 0.81 11.83
C GLU A 85 -6.42 -0.50 11.21
N ILE A 86 -6.08 -0.53 9.91
CA ILE A 86 -5.65 -1.76 9.25
C ILE A 86 -4.16 -2.04 9.46
N TRP A 87 -3.34 -0.99 9.61
CA TRP A 87 -1.88 -1.11 9.63
C TRP A 87 -1.33 -2.01 10.75
N PRO A 88 -1.88 -2.02 11.99
CA PRO A 88 -1.46 -2.96 13.03
C PRO A 88 -1.57 -4.45 12.63
N TYR A 89 -2.45 -4.78 11.68
CA TYR A 89 -2.68 -6.15 11.22
C TYR A 89 -1.80 -6.52 10.02
N MET A 90 -1.21 -5.53 9.34
CA MET A 90 -0.31 -5.71 8.20
C MET A 90 1.16 -5.76 8.63
N TYR A 91 1.46 -6.41 9.76
CA TYR A 91 2.82 -6.47 10.34
C TYR A 91 3.80 -7.33 9.52
N THR A 92 3.30 -8.18 8.63
CA THR A 92 4.07 -9.02 7.70
C THR A 92 4.36 -8.32 6.36
N LEU A 93 3.74 -7.17 6.10
CA LEU A 93 3.85 -6.46 4.84
C LEU A 93 5.27 -5.98 4.60
N LYS A 94 5.84 -6.35 3.45
CA LYS A 94 7.19 -6.02 3.01
C LYS A 94 7.17 -4.97 1.90
N ASP A 95 6.25 -5.12 0.95
CA ASP A 95 6.19 -4.26 -0.22
C ASP A 95 4.80 -3.63 -0.34
N LEU A 96 4.75 -2.29 -0.33
CA LEU A 96 3.53 -1.52 -0.50
C LEU A 96 3.66 -0.54 -1.66
N TYR A 97 2.78 -0.70 -2.65
CA TYR A 97 2.68 0.17 -3.82
C TYR A 97 1.35 0.91 -3.81
N LEU A 98 1.42 2.24 -3.75
CA LEU A 98 0.27 3.15 -3.70
C LEU A 98 0.35 4.23 -4.78
N SER A 99 1.23 4.08 -5.77
CA SER A 99 1.50 5.11 -6.77
C SER A 99 0.28 5.50 -7.58
N GLY A 100 0.13 6.76 -7.99
CA GLY A 100 -0.97 7.18 -8.86
C GLY A 100 -2.33 7.08 -8.18
N ASN A 101 -2.42 7.56 -6.94
CA ASN A 101 -3.65 7.70 -6.17
C ASN A 101 -3.82 9.18 -5.76
N LYS A 102 -4.70 9.47 -4.81
CA LYS A 102 -4.96 10.81 -4.26
C LYS A 102 -4.71 10.86 -2.76
N ILE A 103 -3.70 10.10 -2.30
CA ILE A 103 -3.43 9.90 -0.88
C ILE A 103 -2.69 11.10 -0.31
N ASP A 104 -3.10 11.52 0.88
CA ASP A 104 -2.43 12.54 1.68
C ASP A 104 -1.55 11.95 2.78
N HIS A 105 -0.80 12.83 3.47
CA HIS A 105 0.10 12.44 4.55
C HIS A 105 -0.62 11.88 5.79
N ALA A 106 -1.86 12.30 6.07
CA ALA A 106 -2.61 11.87 7.25
C ALA A 106 -2.89 10.36 7.21
N SER A 107 -3.27 9.87 6.03
CA SER A 107 -3.57 8.46 5.74
C SER A 107 -2.39 7.52 5.96
N LEU A 108 -1.15 8.03 5.88
CA LEU A 108 0.07 7.24 5.95
C LEU A 108 0.81 7.36 7.29
N SER A 109 0.32 8.20 8.22
CA SER A 109 0.96 8.39 9.53
C SER A 109 1.08 7.11 10.35
N ARG A 110 0.15 6.17 10.16
CA ARG A 110 0.07 4.89 10.88
C ARG A 110 0.73 3.72 10.13
N ILE A 111 1.33 3.95 8.95
CA ILE A 111 2.08 2.88 8.26
C ILE A 111 3.29 2.37 9.09
N SER A 112 3.74 3.14 10.09
CA SER A 112 4.81 2.74 11.03
C SER A 112 4.53 1.45 11.80
N TYR A 113 3.28 0.97 11.84
CA TYR A 113 2.94 -0.35 12.37
C TYR A 113 3.43 -1.51 11.48
N CYS A 114 3.63 -1.28 10.17
CA CYS A 114 4.19 -2.25 9.24
C CYS A 114 5.71 -2.34 9.40
N THR A 115 6.19 -2.85 10.53
CA THR A 115 7.62 -2.87 10.88
C THR A 115 8.46 -3.79 9.99
N SER A 116 7.82 -4.68 9.22
CA SER A 116 8.48 -5.50 8.20
C SER A 116 8.68 -4.81 6.86
N LEU A 117 8.18 -3.57 6.69
CA LEU A 117 8.18 -2.89 5.40
C LEU A 117 9.60 -2.60 4.91
N GLU A 118 9.87 -3.01 3.68
CA GLU A 118 11.14 -2.90 2.98
C GLU A 118 11.04 -1.98 1.77
N VAL A 119 9.90 -1.98 1.08
CA VAL A 119 9.64 -1.17 -0.11
C VAL A 119 8.37 -0.37 0.09
N LEU A 120 8.48 0.96 -0.02
CA LEU A 120 7.36 1.88 -0.01
C LEU A 120 7.41 2.77 -1.24
N VAL A 121 6.43 2.62 -2.12
CA VAL A 121 6.28 3.42 -3.34
C VAL A 121 4.95 4.16 -3.30
N VAL A 122 5.02 5.47 -3.13
CA VAL A 122 3.87 6.39 -3.00
C VAL A 122 3.97 7.54 -4.01
N LYS A 123 4.55 7.24 -5.18
CA LYS A 123 4.75 8.18 -6.29
C LYS A 123 3.43 8.74 -6.82
N ASP A 124 3.42 9.95 -7.36
CA ASP A 124 2.23 10.57 -7.97
C ASP A 124 1.02 10.56 -7.01
N ASN A 125 1.16 11.21 -5.87
CA ASN A 125 0.12 11.39 -4.84
C ASN A 125 0.11 12.85 -4.35
N ASP A 126 -0.67 13.15 -3.30
CA ASP A 126 -0.83 14.49 -2.74
C ASP A 126 -0.11 14.67 -1.38
N ILE A 127 1.00 13.95 -1.17
CA ILE A 127 1.73 13.97 0.10
C ILE A 127 2.49 15.29 0.26
N GLN A 128 2.15 16.04 1.31
CA GLN A 128 2.81 17.31 1.65
C GLN A 128 3.91 17.17 2.71
N TYR A 129 3.78 16.17 3.58
CA TYR A 129 4.70 15.94 4.70
C TYR A 129 5.01 14.46 4.83
N ILE A 130 6.27 14.14 5.12
CA ILE A 130 6.67 12.80 5.54
C ILE A 130 6.37 12.67 7.04
N PRO A 131 5.49 11.75 7.47
CA PRO A 131 5.20 11.55 8.88
C PRO A 131 6.45 11.17 9.67
N THR A 132 6.71 11.83 10.79
CA THR A 132 7.89 11.54 11.63
C THR A 132 7.86 10.14 12.26
N THR A 133 6.68 9.51 12.31
CA THR A 133 6.48 8.11 12.70
C THR A 133 7.17 7.12 11.75
N TRP A 134 7.45 7.51 10.50
CA TRP A 134 8.17 6.66 9.56
C TRP A 134 9.62 6.39 9.99
N LYS A 135 10.15 7.10 10.99
CA LYS A 135 11.45 6.80 11.60
C LYS A 135 11.53 5.35 12.14
N ASP A 136 10.38 4.74 12.44
CA ASP A 136 10.29 3.39 13.00
C ASP A 136 10.33 2.29 11.90
N LEU A 137 10.21 2.67 10.62
CA LEU A 137 10.27 1.77 9.45
C LEU A 137 11.72 1.39 9.09
N THR A 138 12.48 0.95 10.08
CA THR A 138 13.94 0.77 10.01
C THR A 138 14.41 -0.27 8.98
N ARG A 139 13.50 -1.08 8.42
CA ARG A 139 13.80 -2.07 7.37
C ARG A 139 13.65 -1.54 5.95
N ILE A 140 13.12 -0.33 5.75
CA ILE A 140 12.96 0.24 4.42
C ILE A 140 14.32 0.31 3.71
N ARG A 141 14.37 -0.32 2.52
CA ARG A 141 15.47 -0.25 1.54
C ARG A 141 15.16 0.71 0.40
N VAL A 142 13.89 0.82 0.01
CA VAL A 142 13.45 1.65 -1.12
C VAL A 142 12.28 2.53 -0.68
N LEU A 143 12.46 3.84 -0.82
CA LEU A 143 11.43 4.85 -0.58
C LEU A 143 11.28 5.73 -1.82
N ASP A 144 10.15 5.60 -2.52
CA ASP A 144 9.84 6.43 -3.68
C ASP A 144 8.66 7.36 -3.38
N LEU A 145 8.98 8.65 -3.30
CA LEU A 145 8.08 9.76 -3.02
C LEU A 145 8.00 10.72 -4.22
N THR A 146 8.41 10.28 -5.41
CA THR A 146 8.43 11.09 -6.63
C THR A 146 7.07 11.72 -6.91
N SER A 147 7.05 12.93 -7.47
CA SER A 147 5.82 13.62 -7.88
C SER A 147 4.80 13.77 -6.73
N ASN A 148 5.25 14.36 -5.62
CA ASN A 148 4.39 14.73 -4.50
C ASN A 148 4.57 16.24 -4.22
N LYS A 149 4.09 16.71 -3.06
CA LYS A 149 4.13 18.12 -2.65
C LYS A 149 5.04 18.34 -1.43
N ILE A 150 6.03 17.46 -1.24
CA ILE A 150 6.89 17.47 -0.05
C ILE A 150 7.83 18.67 -0.10
N SER A 151 7.87 19.44 0.99
CA SER A 151 8.73 20.61 1.11
C SER A 151 9.96 20.38 1.98
N VAL A 152 9.87 19.47 2.95
CA VAL A 152 10.93 19.17 3.92
C VAL A 152 10.97 17.67 4.20
N VAL A 153 12.17 17.12 4.29
CA VAL A 153 12.40 15.77 4.81
C VAL A 153 12.83 15.88 6.28
N PRO A 154 12.09 15.31 7.25
CA PRO A 154 12.47 15.43 8.65
C PRO A 154 13.81 14.74 8.94
N TYR A 155 14.70 15.41 9.67
CA TYR A 155 16.03 14.88 10.02
C TYR A 155 15.98 13.50 10.70
N CYS A 156 14.94 13.23 11.51
CA CYS A 156 14.76 11.94 12.16
C CYS A 156 14.54 10.78 11.16
N ILE A 157 13.98 11.05 9.98
CA ILE A 157 13.79 10.02 8.94
C ILE A 157 15.15 9.63 8.36
N ILE A 158 15.95 10.62 7.96
CA ILE A 158 17.30 10.40 7.41
C ILE A 158 18.19 9.66 8.41
N ARG A 159 18.11 10.04 9.69
CA ARG A 159 18.92 9.42 10.76
C ARG A 159 18.50 7.99 11.08
N SER A 160 17.20 7.68 11.07
CA SER A 160 16.69 6.40 11.58
C SER A 160 16.56 5.31 10.51
N LEU A 161 16.36 5.67 9.23
CA LEU A 161 16.24 4.70 8.14
C LEU A 161 17.61 4.17 7.70
N THR A 162 18.30 3.45 8.59
CA THR A 162 19.69 3.01 8.41
C THR A 162 19.87 1.95 7.31
N ASN A 163 18.80 1.26 6.90
CA ASN A 163 18.83 0.29 5.79
C ASN A 163 18.45 0.90 4.43
N LEU A 164 18.15 2.20 4.38
CA LEU A 164 17.71 2.88 3.17
C LEU A 164 18.83 2.89 2.12
N LYS A 165 18.55 2.29 0.97
CA LYS A 165 19.48 2.21 -0.17
C LYS A 165 19.10 3.18 -1.28
N THR A 166 17.81 3.45 -1.41
CA THR A 166 17.28 4.31 -2.47
C THR A 166 16.17 5.18 -1.91
N ILE A 167 16.34 6.49 -2.06
CA ILE A 167 15.30 7.47 -1.82
C ILE A 167 15.11 8.31 -3.08
N ASN A 168 13.88 8.38 -3.57
CA ASN A 168 13.55 9.24 -4.70
C ASN A 168 12.54 10.32 -4.25
N LEU A 169 12.98 11.57 -4.35
CA LEU A 169 12.21 12.77 -3.99
C LEU A 169 12.05 13.70 -5.21
N SER A 170 12.32 13.21 -6.43
CA SER A 170 12.18 14.01 -7.64
C SER A 170 10.76 14.56 -7.80
N THR A 171 10.63 15.71 -8.46
CA THR A 171 9.32 16.36 -8.69
C THR A 171 8.56 16.61 -7.38
N ASN A 172 9.22 17.24 -6.40
CA ASN A 172 8.63 17.72 -5.15
C ASN A 172 8.93 19.22 -4.98
N ASN A 173 8.43 19.82 -3.89
CA ASN A 173 8.60 21.23 -3.56
C ASN A 173 9.72 21.47 -2.53
N LEU A 174 10.78 20.65 -2.56
CA LEU A 174 11.85 20.70 -1.57
C LEU A 174 12.53 22.07 -1.55
N THR A 175 12.56 22.70 -0.39
CA THR A 175 13.24 23.99 -0.18
C THR A 175 14.60 23.83 0.48
N GLN A 176 14.88 22.66 1.05
CA GLN A 176 16.11 22.31 1.74
C GLN A 176 16.51 20.89 1.38
N LEU A 177 17.82 20.65 1.33
CA LEU A 177 18.34 19.29 1.22
C LEU A 177 18.23 18.57 2.59
N PRO A 178 17.92 17.27 2.61
CA PRO A 178 17.86 16.46 3.82
C PRO A 178 19.20 16.35 4.56
#